data_AF-A0A3M1MDA8-F1
#
_entry.id   AF-A0A3M1MDA8-F1
#
_cell.length_a   1.000
_cell.length_b   1.000
_cell.length_c   1.000
_cell.angle_alpha   90.00
_cell.angle_beta   90.00
_cell.angle_gamma   90.00
#
_symmetry.space_group_name_H-M   'P 1'
#
loop_
_entity.id
_entity.type
_entity.pdbx_description
1 polymer ?
#
loop_
_entity_poly.entity_id
_entity_poly.type
_entity_poly.pdbx_seq_one_letter_code
_entity_poly.pdbx_strand_id
1 'polypeptide(L)'
;GYYWSALFGALFAIAAMALSDAIGHWAGIPSMGAYDWRMMAAVYAAMGASGIIGWLVARPVRGRRLPMWASVPGGAVMATLAFYLLSNFAVWLHPMSGYPRTMAGLVECYVAAIPFVRNTLLSNLFFSAAFFGAYALLQQPGAAPDPVAVRKRND
;
A
#
# COMPACT_ATOMS: atom_id res chain seq x y z
N GLY A 1 9.46 -14.03 -1.32
CA GLY A 1 9.21 -13.82 0.12
C GLY A 1 9.07 -12.33 0.41
N TYR A 2 8.07 -11.87 1.15
CA TYR A 2 7.03 -12.65 1.85
C TYR A 2 5.78 -12.97 1.00
N TYR A 3 5.86 -12.88 -0.33
CA TYR A 3 5.79 -14.03 -1.25
C TYR A 3 6.19 -13.54 -2.64
N TRP A 4 5.48 -12.56 -3.16
CA TRP A 4 5.76 -11.82 -4.40
C TRP A 4 7.01 -10.92 -4.33
N SER A 5 7.44 -10.41 -5.49
CA SER A 5 8.41 -9.32 -5.59
C SER A 5 7.73 -7.95 -5.36
N ALA A 6 8.49 -6.94 -4.91
CA ALA A 6 7.90 -5.60 -4.74
C ALA A 6 7.47 -4.95 -6.05
N LEU A 7 8.04 -5.35 -7.19
CA LEU A 7 7.57 -4.92 -8.51
C LEU A 7 6.15 -5.42 -8.73
N PHE A 8 5.86 -6.70 -8.46
CA PHE A 8 4.49 -7.22 -8.52
C PHE A 8 3.56 -6.53 -7.51
N GLY A 9 4.01 -6.30 -6.27
CA GLY A 9 3.21 -5.58 -5.26
C GLY A 9 2.87 -4.14 -5.65
N ALA A 10 3.83 -3.40 -6.20
CA ALA A 10 3.61 -2.04 -6.71
C ALA A 10 2.72 -2.03 -7.96
N LEU A 11 2.93 -2.96 -8.90
CA LEU A 11 2.08 -3.12 -10.08
C LEU A 11 0.63 -3.48 -9.69
N PHE A 12 0.43 -4.35 -8.71
CA PHE A 12 -0.89 -4.68 -8.17
C PHE A 12 -1.58 -3.46 -7.56
N ALA A 13 -0.86 -2.66 -6.75
CA ALA A 13 -1.40 -1.42 -6.19
C ALA A 13 -1.77 -0.40 -7.27
N ILE A 14 -0.92 -0.20 -8.28
CA ILE A 14 -1.18 0.71 -9.41
C ILE A 14 -2.36 0.21 -10.25
N ALA A 15 -2.46 -1.10 -10.51
CA ALA A 15 -3.59 -1.69 -11.23
C ALA A 15 -4.91 -1.57 -10.45
N ALA A 16 -4.87 -1.72 -9.12
CA ALA A 16 -6.03 -1.51 -8.26
C ALA A 16 -6.49 -0.05 -8.25
N MET A 17 -5.56 0.92 -8.23
CA MET A 17 -5.89 2.34 -8.40
C MET A 17 -6.50 2.61 -9.78
N ALA A 18 -5.86 2.16 -10.86
CA ALA A 18 -6.36 2.34 -12.22
C ALA A 18 -7.75 1.74 -12.44
N LEU A 19 -8.04 0.58 -11.83
CA LEU A 19 -9.38 -0.02 -11.83
C LEU A 19 -10.38 0.81 -11.01
N SER A 20 -10.00 1.29 -9.82
CA SER A 20 -10.85 2.13 -8.97
C SER A 20 -11.22 3.45 -9.65
N ASP A 21 -10.25 4.12 -10.29
CA ASP A 21 -10.48 5.37 -11.01
C ASP A 21 -11.31 5.16 -12.29
N ALA A 22 -11.12 4.04 -13.01
CA ALA A 22 -11.96 3.68 -14.15
C ALA A 22 -13.41 3.40 -13.73
N ILE A 23 -13.63 2.71 -12.60
CA ILE A 23 -14.97 2.48 -12.03
C ILE A 23 -15.60 3.80 -11.58
N GLY A 24 -14.85 4.66 -10.89
CA GLY A 24 -15.35 5.96 -10.43
C GLY A 24 -15.77 6.88 -11.57
N HIS A 25 -14.96 6.92 -12.64
CA HIS A 25 -15.26 7.65 -13.87
C HIS A 25 -16.51 7.09 -14.58
N TRP A 26 -16.62 5.77 -14.73
CA TRP A 26 -17.79 5.12 -15.34
C TRP A 26 -19.07 5.30 -14.51
N ALA A 27 -18.96 5.33 -13.18
CA ALA A 27 -20.05 5.64 -12.26
C ALA A 27 -20.40 7.15 -12.20
N GLY A 28 -19.70 8.01 -12.94
CA GLY A 28 -19.96 9.44 -12.99
C GLY A 28 -19.62 10.20 -11.70
N ILE A 29 -18.76 9.64 -10.83
CA ILE A 29 -18.42 10.25 -9.54
C ILE A 29 -17.50 11.46 -9.79
N PRO A 30 -17.89 12.69 -9.39
CA PRO A 30 -17.04 13.87 -9.55
C PRO A 30 -15.66 13.68 -8.91
N SER A 31 -14.62 14.10 -9.64
CA SER A 31 -13.21 14.02 -9.23
C SER A 31 -12.61 12.61 -9.04
N MET A 32 -13.33 11.52 -9.34
CA MET A 32 -12.73 10.18 -9.48
C MET A 32 -12.45 9.86 -10.95
N GLY A 33 -11.19 9.55 -11.27
CA GLY A 33 -10.73 9.30 -12.63
C GLY A 33 -10.65 10.52 -13.56
N ALA A 34 -9.62 10.53 -14.41
CA ALA A 34 -9.48 11.34 -15.62
C ALA A 34 -9.55 12.89 -15.51
N TYR A 35 -9.49 13.49 -14.31
CA TYR A 35 -9.54 14.96 -14.16
C TYR A 35 -8.25 15.68 -14.63
N ASP A 36 -7.06 15.17 -14.28
CA ASP A 36 -5.78 15.53 -14.90
C ASP A 36 -4.85 14.32 -14.86
N TRP A 37 -4.46 13.81 -16.03
CA TRP A 37 -3.60 12.63 -16.16
C TRP A 37 -2.21 12.84 -15.55
N ARG A 38 -1.70 14.08 -15.49
CA ARG A 38 -0.40 14.43 -14.90
C ARG A 38 -0.44 14.21 -13.39
N MET A 39 -1.52 14.67 -12.75
CA MET A 39 -1.75 14.50 -11.33
C MET A 39 -1.92 13.01 -10.98
N MET A 40 -2.73 12.28 -11.76
CA MET A 40 -2.93 10.85 -11.58
C MET A 40 -1.62 10.05 -11.75
N ALA A 41 -0.84 10.34 -12.79
CA ALA A 41 0.46 9.68 -13.01
C ALA A 41 1.44 9.94 -11.86
N ALA A 42 1.46 11.15 -11.31
CA ALA A 42 2.29 11.48 -10.15
C ALA A 42 1.84 10.74 -8.87
N VAL A 43 0.52 10.60 -8.65
CA VAL A 43 -0.04 9.82 -7.52
C VAL A 43 0.25 8.33 -7.67
N TYR A 44 0.12 7.76 -8.88
CA TYR A 44 0.44 6.36 -9.14
C TYR A 44 1.94 6.09 -8.96
N ALA A 45 2.81 7.02 -9.39
CA ALA A 45 4.25 6.94 -9.14
C ALA A 45 4.58 7.02 -7.64
N ALA A 46 3.93 7.91 -6.89
CA ALA A 46 4.06 8.00 -5.44
C ALA A 46 3.61 6.71 -4.73
N MET A 47 2.53 6.07 -5.18
CA MET A 47 2.05 4.78 -4.67
C MET A 47 3.03 3.63 -4.97
N GLY A 48 3.54 3.55 -6.21
CA GLY A 48 4.53 2.53 -6.58
C GLY A 48 5.84 2.67 -5.79
N ALA A 49 6.34 3.91 -5.68
CA ALA A 49 7.55 4.21 -4.91
C ALA A 49 7.38 3.92 -3.40
N SER A 50 6.23 4.27 -2.82
CA SER A 50 5.98 4.04 -1.39
C SER A 50 5.89 2.55 -1.04
N GLY A 51 5.25 1.73 -1.89
CA GLY A 51 5.23 0.27 -1.76
C GLY A 51 6.62 -0.36 -1.87
N ILE A 52 7.48 0.16 -2.75
CA ILE A 52 8.89 -0.26 -2.86
C ILE A 52 9.68 0.13 -1.60
N ILE A 53 9.46 1.32 -1.03
CA ILE A 53 10.10 1.77 0.21
C ILE A 53 9.65 0.92 1.42
N GLY A 54 8.35 0.62 1.54
CA GLY A 54 7.85 -0.31 2.55
C GLY A 54 8.48 -1.70 2.42
N TRP A 55 8.66 -2.22 1.20
CA TRP A 55 9.39 -3.47 0.96
C TRP A 55 10.89 -3.37 1.31
N LEU A 56 11.57 -2.26 1.03
CA LEU A 56 12.97 -2.07 1.42
C LEU A 56 13.14 -2.22 2.95
N VAL A 57 12.20 -1.66 3.72
CA VAL A 57 12.20 -1.70 5.19
C VAL A 57 11.81 -3.08 5.73
N ALA A 58 10.86 -3.77 5.10
CA ALA A 58 10.40 -5.10 5.52
C ALA A 58 11.37 -6.25 5.15
N ARG A 59 12.48 -5.98 4.47
CA ARG A 59 13.45 -7.00 4.01
C ARG A 59 14.39 -7.51 5.12
N PRO A 60 15.07 -8.65 4.88
CA PRO A 60 16.22 -9.05 5.70
C PRO A 60 17.37 -8.05 5.52
N VAL A 61 17.81 -7.41 6.61
CA VAL A 61 18.96 -6.50 6.59
C VAL A 61 20.18 -7.21 7.15
N ARG A 62 21.31 -7.20 6.42
CA ARG A 62 22.55 -7.92 6.78
C ARG A 62 22.30 -9.40 7.16
N GLY A 63 21.43 -10.08 6.41
CA GLY A 63 21.03 -11.48 6.65
C GLY A 63 20.04 -11.70 7.80
N ARG A 64 19.94 -10.77 8.77
CA ARG A 64 19.03 -10.89 9.92
C ARG A 64 17.59 -10.60 9.47
N ARG A 65 16.74 -11.63 9.51
CA ARG A 65 15.29 -11.50 9.28
C ARG A 65 14.63 -11.00 10.56
N LEU A 66 13.98 -9.84 10.51
CA LEU A 66 13.02 -9.44 11.54
C LEU A 66 11.81 -10.39 11.49
N PRO A 67 11.20 -10.73 12.64
CA PRO A 67 9.98 -11.53 12.65
C PRO A 67 8.83 -10.76 11.98
N MET A 68 7.87 -11.51 11.42
CA MET A 68 6.79 -10.95 10.59
C MET A 68 5.99 -9.85 11.30
N TRP A 69 5.74 -10.01 12.60
CA TRP A 69 5.03 -9.03 13.44
C TRP A 69 5.77 -7.69 13.62
N ALA A 70 7.07 -7.63 13.33
CA ALA A 70 7.87 -6.40 13.39
C ALA A 70 8.14 -5.80 12.00
N SER A 71 8.46 -6.65 11.01
CA SER A 71 8.78 -6.19 9.65
C SER A 71 7.56 -5.66 8.90
N VAL A 72 6.39 -6.27 9.09
CA VAL A 72 5.15 -5.86 8.40
C VAL A 72 4.66 -4.48 8.88
N PRO A 73 4.47 -4.19 10.19
CA PRO A 73 4.07 -2.85 10.62
C PRO A 73 5.13 -1.77 10.30
N GLY A 74 6.42 -2.08 10.42
CA GLY A 74 7.49 -1.15 10.04
C GLY A 74 7.47 -0.79 8.55
N GLY A 75 7.29 -1.79 7.68
CA GLY A 75 7.09 -1.57 6.24
C GLY A 75 5.83 -0.77 5.92
N ALA A 76 4.72 -1.04 6.62
CA ALA A 76 3.46 -0.31 6.44
C ALA A 76 3.57 1.17 6.84
N VAL A 77 4.15 1.47 8.01
CA VAL A 77 4.43 2.85 8.46
C VAL A 77 5.29 3.59 7.45
N MET A 78 6.39 2.98 7.00
CA MET A 78 7.32 3.63 6.07
C MET A 78 6.74 3.81 4.66
N ALA A 79 5.88 2.90 4.19
CA ALA A 79 5.10 3.12 2.97
C ALA A 79 4.11 4.28 3.14
N THR A 80 3.36 4.34 4.24
CA THR A 80 2.41 5.45 4.48
C THR A 80 3.11 6.81 4.54
N LEU A 81 4.25 6.90 5.23
CA LEU A 81 5.05 8.12 5.30
C LEU A 81 5.63 8.51 3.92
N ALA A 82 6.17 7.54 3.17
CA ALA A 82 6.67 7.80 1.82
C ALA A 82 5.56 8.25 0.86
N PHE A 83 4.37 7.64 0.93
CA PHE A 83 3.23 8.06 0.11
C PHE A 83 2.79 9.48 0.46
N TYR A 84 2.65 9.81 1.75
CA TYR A 84 2.29 11.15 2.21
C TYR A 84 3.27 12.22 1.72
N LEU A 85 4.58 11.97 1.79
CA LEU A 85 5.60 12.91 1.30
C LEU A 85 5.55 13.07 -0.22
N LEU A 86 5.56 11.96 -0.97
CA LEU A 86 5.62 12.00 -2.43
C LEU A 86 4.33 12.53 -3.07
N SER A 87 3.16 12.17 -2.54
CA SER A 87 1.86 12.62 -3.09
C SER A 87 1.62 14.11 -2.83
N ASN A 88 1.87 14.62 -1.62
CA ASN A 88 1.62 16.04 -1.31
C ASN A 88 2.68 16.97 -1.92
N PHE A 89 3.93 16.51 -2.08
CA PHE A 89 4.88 17.24 -2.93
C PHE A 89 4.42 17.32 -4.39
N ALA A 90 3.82 16.25 -4.93
CA ALA A 90 3.22 16.28 -6.27
C ALA A 90 1.98 17.21 -6.34
N VAL A 91 1.11 17.23 -5.32
CA VAL A 91 0.00 18.21 -5.21
C VAL A 91 0.56 19.64 -5.26
N TRP A 92 1.50 19.99 -4.38
CA TRP A 92 2.09 21.33 -4.35
C TRP A 92 2.76 21.71 -5.69
N LEU A 93 3.41 20.76 -6.36
CA LEU A 93 4.03 20.97 -7.67
C LEU A 93 3.01 21.03 -8.83
N HIS A 94 1.76 20.57 -8.65
CA HIS A 94 0.72 20.57 -9.68
C HIS A 94 0.14 21.98 -9.96
N PRO A 95 0.00 22.43 -11.22
CA PRO A 95 -0.49 23.79 -11.50
C PRO A 95 -1.88 24.11 -10.95
N MET A 96 -2.76 23.11 -10.87
CA MET A 96 -4.16 23.28 -10.44
C MET A 96 -4.39 23.15 -8.92
N SER A 97 -3.34 23.02 -8.10
CA SER A 97 -3.51 22.73 -6.66
C SER A 97 -3.86 23.95 -5.79
N GLY A 98 -3.78 25.17 -6.32
CA GLY A 98 -4.07 26.40 -5.60
C GLY A 98 -2.99 26.87 -4.61
N TYR A 99 -2.05 26.00 -4.21
CA TYR A 99 -1.02 26.36 -3.24
C TYR A 99 0.07 27.28 -3.83
N PRO A 100 0.49 28.33 -3.08
CA PRO A 100 1.62 29.18 -3.47
C PRO A 100 2.91 28.38 -3.66
N ARG A 101 3.71 28.74 -4.67
CA ARG A 101 5.04 28.14 -4.94
C ARG A 101 6.13 28.71 -4.04
N THR A 102 5.86 28.69 -2.74
CA THR A 102 6.72 29.12 -1.65
C THR A 102 6.82 28.00 -0.60
N MET A 103 7.76 28.13 0.34
CA MET A 103 7.86 27.18 1.46
C MET A 103 6.62 27.21 2.37
N ALA A 104 5.92 28.36 2.46
CA ALA A 104 4.66 28.46 3.19
C ALA A 104 3.55 27.60 2.53
N GLY A 105 3.34 27.75 1.22
CA GLY A 105 2.34 26.93 0.49
C GLY A 105 2.65 25.43 0.47
N LEU A 106 3.92 25.05 0.59
CA LEU A 106 4.34 23.65 0.77
C LEU A 106 3.95 23.14 2.17
N VAL A 107 4.17 23.93 3.23
CA VAL A 107 3.75 23.58 4.60
C VAL A 107 2.22 23.51 4.72
N GLU A 108 1.49 24.47 4.13
CA GLU A 108 0.03 24.47 4.06
C GLU A 108 -0.51 23.17 3.42
N CYS A 109 0.05 22.78 2.27
CA CYS A 109 -0.32 21.55 1.56
C CYS A 109 -0.08 20.29 2.42
N TYR A 110 0.98 20.25 3.22
CA TYR A 110 1.22 19.14 4.15
C TYR A 110 0.27 19.17 5.35
N VAL A 111 0.06 20.33 5.98
CA VAL A 111 -0.84 20.47 7.15
C VAL A 111 -2.27 20.08 6.79
N ALA A 112 -2.76 20.50 5.62
CA ALA A 112 -4.06 20.10 5.09
C ALA A 112 -4.20 18.58 4.87
N ALA A 113 -3.08 17.87 4.66
CA ALA A 113 -3.06 16.44 4.36
C ALA A 113 -2.88 15.52 5.59
N ILE A 114 -2.61 16.07 6.78
CA ILE A 114 -2.49 15.30 8.05
C ILE A 114 -3.69 14.36 8.30
N PRO A 115 -4.97 14.74 8.05
CA PRO A 115 -6.10 13.83 8.25
C PRO A 115 -6.04 12.56 7.41
N PHE A 116 -5.49 12.63 6.19
CA PHE A 116 -5.38 11.45 5.32
C PHE A 116 -4.36 10.45 5.84
N VAL A 117 -3.25 10.91 6.44
CA VAL A 117 -2.20 10.04 7.01
C VAL A 117 -2.77 9.03 8.00
N ARG A 118 -3.70 9.47 8.87
CA ARG A 118 -4.38 8.60 9.84
C ARG A 118 -5.13 7.48 9.14
N ASN A 119 -5.92 7.80 8.13
CA ASN A 119 -6.74 6.83 7.39
C ASN A 119 -5.86 5.89 6.55
N THR A 120 -4.85 6.42 5.86
CA THR A 120 -3.88 5.61 5.10
C THR A 120 -3.12 4.66 6.03
N LEU A 121 -2.67 5.10 7.21
CA LEU A 121 -1.96 4.25 8.16
C LEU A 121 -2.85 3.13 8.71
N LEU A 122 -4.07 3.47 9.15
CA LEU A 122 -5.03 2.49 9.68
C LEU A 122 -5.38 1.43 8.63
N SER A 123 -5.70 1.84 7.39
CA SER A 123 -5.95 0.91 6.29
C SER A 123 -4.73 0.04 5.97
N ASN A 124 -3.52 0.62 5.90
CA ASN A 124 -2.31 -0.13 5.56
C ASN A 124 -1.96 -1.16 6.63
N LEU A 125 -2.12 -0.82 7.93
CA LEU A 125 -1.97 -1.76 9.04
C LEU A 125 -3.08 -2.83 9.07
N PHE A 126 -4.34 -2.45 8.86
CA PHE A 126 -5.48 -3.37 8.85
C PHE A 126 -5.37 -4.41 7.73
N PHE A 127 -5.18 -3.97 6.49
CA PHE A 127 -5.03 -4.90 5.36
C PHE A 127 -3.76 -5.73 5.47
N SER A 128 -2.66 -5.16 5.96
CA SER A 128 -1.46 -5.95 6.27
C SER A 128 -1.75 -7.06 7.30
N ALA A 129 -2.39 -6.73 8.42
CA ALA A 129 -2.76 -7.71 9.44
C ALA A 129 -3.74 -8.77 8.91
N ALA A 130 -4.73 -8.37 8.09
CA ALA A 130 -5.68 -9.29 7.48
C ALA A 130 -5.00 -10.27 6.50
N PHE A 131 -4.27 -9.77 5.50
CA PHE A 131 -3.64 -10.63 4.49
C PHE A 131 -2.52 -11.50 5.08
N PHE A 132 -1.62 -10.92 5.87
CA PHE A 132 -0.51 -11.67 6.45
C PHE A 132 -0.93 -12.58 7.62
N GLY A 133 -1.97 -12.19 8.38
CA GLY A 133 -2.55 -13.03 9.43
C GLY A 133 -3.32 -14.22 8.87
N ALA A 134 -4.20 -14.01 7.89
CA ALA A 134 -4.88 -15.11 7.20
C ALA A 134 -3.88 -16.06 6.53
N TYR A 135 -2.82 -15.52 5.93
CA TYR A 135 -1.75 -16.33 5.35
C TYR A 135 -0.98 -17.16 6.40
N ALA A 136 -0.71 -16.60 7.59
CA ALA A 136 -0.09 -17.33 8.69
C ALA A 136 -0.98 -18.44 9.27
N LEU A 137 -2.30 -18.26 9.25
CA LEU A 137 -3.27 -19.30 9.62
C LEU A 137 -3.33 -20.44 8.57
N LEU A 138 -3.37 -20.10 7.29
CA LEU A 138 -3.41 -21.06 6.18
C LEU A 138 -2.14 -21.93 6.08
N GLN A 139 -1.00 -21.48 6.62
CA GLN A 139 0.24 -22.27 6.70
C GLN A 139 0.36 -23.15 7.95
N GLN A 140 -0.64 -23.21 8.84
CA GLN A 140 -0.53 -24.11 10.00
C GLN A 140 -0.64 -25.59 9.58
N PRO A 141 0.29 -26.48 10.00
CA PRO A 141 0.36 -27.87 9.51
C PRO A 141 -0.88 -28.76 9.73
N GLY A 142 -1.87 -28.33 10.51
CA GLY A 142 -3.10 -29.08 10.78
C GLY A 142 -4.22 -28.93 9.74
N ALA A 143 -4.05 -28.11 8.70
CA ALA A 143 -5.09 -27.86 7.69
C ALA A 143 -5.19 -28.94 6.58
N ALA A 144 -4.20 -29.83 6.48
CA ALA A 144 -4.26 -30.98 5.58
C ALA A 144 -4.90 -32.19 6.31
N PRO A 145 -5.92 -32.85 5.74
CA PRO A 145 -6.43 -34.10 6.29
C PRO A 145 -5.32 -35.16 6.32
N ASP A 146 -5.11 -35.80 7.47
CA ASP A 146 -4.09 -36.84 7.62
C ASP A 146 -4.43 -38.05 6.69
N PRO A 147 -3.59 -38.37 5.69
CA PRO A 147 -3.85 -39.48 4.79
C PRO A 147 -3.87 -40.85 5.50
N VAL A 148 -3.25 -40.97 6.68
CA VAL A 148 -3.28 -42.19 7.50
C VAL A 148 -4.66 -42.36 8.15
N ALA A 149 -5.30 -41.27 8.58
CA ALA A 149 -6.63 -41.29 9.17
C ALA A 149 -7.72 -41.63 8.13
N VAL A 150 -7.57 -41.20 6.88
CA VAL A 150 -8.49 -41.56 5.78
C VAL A 150 -8.45 -43.06 5.49
N ARG A 151 -7.27 -43.69 5.51
CA ARG A 151 -7.13 -45.12 5.20
C ARG A 151 -7.85 -46.02 6.22
N LYS A 152 -7.65 -45.77 7.52
CA LYS A 152 -8.28 -46.53 8.63
C LYS A 152 -9.80 -46.40 8.75
N ARG A 153 -10.47 -45.70 7.83
CA ARG A 153 -11.93 -45.55 7.78
C ARG A 153 -12.57 -46.38 6.66
N ASN A 154 -11.75 -47.02 5.83
CA ASN A 154 -12.15 -47.83 4.68
C ASN A 154 -11.68 -49.30 4.80
N ASP A 155 -11.03 -49.65 5.91
CA ASP A 155 -10.62 -50.99 6.33
C ASP A 155 -11.55 -51.46 7.49
#